data_AF-A0A660V594-F1
#
_entry.id   AF-A0A660V594-F1
#
_cell.length_a   1.000
_cell.length_b   1.000
_cell.length_c   1.000
_cell.angle_alpha   90.00
_cell.angle_beta   90.00
_cell.angle_gamma   90.00
#
_symmetry.space_group_name_H-M   'P 1'
#
loop_
_entity.id
_entity.type
_entity.pdbx_description
1 polymer ?
#
loop_
_entity_poly.entity_id
_entity_poly.type
_entity_poly.pdbx_seq_one_letter_code
_entity_poly.pdbx_strand_id
1 'polypeptide(L)'
;MYRSEKNMMPKSLRPAGFSLLEVVVALGVLAAICSSVLVVINRSIAATIDSQTKMEAFRLVRENLEKVLAADSVTLMSEMGVSDTNPDIQWQTVVETFMPPVGTKMWLQAVCSVTYTDSKGEQQTIELTHWLTELSQKDKTLIQKQRERELEYMQQYGLDEPGFEESEPCMPQGPIFGESEPCMPQGPIKPVPKKVY
;
A
#
# COMPACT_ATOMS: atom_id res chain seq x y z
N MET A 1 1.68 -47.92 83.95
CA MET A 1 1.62 -47.39 82.57
C MET A 1 1.83 -45.89 82.64
N TYR A 2 2.99 -45.37 82.24
CA TYR A 2 3.22 -43.92 82.13
C TYR A 2 3.46 -43.57 80.65
N ARG A 3 2.53 -42.80 80.09
CA ARG A 3 2.53 -42.31 78.70
C ARG A 3 3.41 -41.05 78.65
N SER A 4 4.58 -41.14 78.02
CA SER A 4 5.47 -40.01 77.80
C SER A 4 4.91 -39.12 76.68
N GLU A 5 4.35 -37.98 77.04
CA GLU A 5 3.98 -36.92 76.11
C GLU A 5 5.24 -36.21 75.63
N LYS A 6 5.61 -36.46 74.37
CA LYS A 6 6.66 -35.70 73.69
C LYS A 6 6.05 -34.36 73.29
N ASN A 7 6.30 -33.33 74.10
CA ASN A 7 6.02 -31.94 73.75
C ASN A 7 6.76 -31.58 72.45
N MET A 8 6.04 -31.63 71.33
CA MET A 8 6.51 -31.10 70.05
C MET A 8 6.39 -29.59 70.14
N MET A 9 7.50 -28.92 70.49
CA MET A 9 7.58 -27.46 70.36
C MET A 9 7.29 -27.09 68.91
N PRO A 10 6.40 -26.11 68.64
CA PRO A 10 6.27 -25.56 67.31
C PRO A 10 7.62 -24.91 66.95
N LYS A 11 8.25 -25.39 65.87
CA LYS A 11 9.42 -24.72 65.30
C LYS A 11 8.99 -23.30 64.95
N SER A 12 9.55 -22.31 65.65
CA SER A 12 9.50 -20.91 65.27
C SER A 12 10.02 -20.79 63.84
N LEU A 13 9.12 -20.53 62.87
CA LEU A 13 9.53 -20.00 61.58
C LEU A 13 9.98 -18.56 61.83
N ARG A 14 11.29 -18.34 61.87
CA ARG A 14 11.84 -16.99 61.74
C ARG A 14 11.43 -16.45 60.37
N PRO A 15 10.92 -15.21 60.26
CA PRO A 15 10.69 -14.61 58.95
C PRO A 15 12.04 -14.41 58.28
N ALA A 16 12.33 -15.24 57.26
CA ALA A 16 13.50 -15.07 56.42
C ALA A 16 13.26 -13.87 55.49
N GLY A 17 14.04 -12.81 55.64
CA GLY A 17 14.06 -11.70 54.69
C GLY A 17 14.81 -12.08 53.42
N PHE A 18 14.46 -11.44 52.30
CA PHE A 18 15.17 -11.63 51.03
C PHE A 18 16.59 -11.10 51.10
N SER A 19 17.53 -11.82 50.49
CA SER A 19 18.91 -11.36 50.34
C SER A 19 19.00 -10.29 49.24
N LEU A 20 19.92 -9.33 49.38
CA LEU A 20 20.17 -8.31 48.36
C LEU A 20 20.42 -8.94 46.97
N LEU A 21 21.19 -10.04 46.92
CA LEU A 21 21.49 -10.76 45.68
C LEU A 21 20.22 -11.36 45.06
N GLU A 22 19.32 -11.90 45.87
CA GLU A 22 18.07 -12.49 45.41
C GLU A 22 17.13 -11.44 44.81
N VAL A 23 17.04 -10.27 45.43
CA VAL A 23 16.28 -9.13 44.90
C VAL A 23 16.86 -8.66 43.57
N VAL A 24 18.19 -8.58 43.43
CA VAL A 24 18.83 -8.20 42.17
C VAL A 24 18.55 -9.22 41.06
N VAL A 25 18.61 -10.51 41.36
CA VAL A 25 18.27 -11.58 40.40
C VAL A 25 16.79 -11.50 40.00
N ALA A 26 15.89 -11.32 40.97
CA ALA A 26 14.46 -11.17 40.71
C ALA A 26 14.15 -9.96 39.83
N LEU A 27 14.81 -8.83 40.07
CA LEU A 27 14.70 -7.63 39.22
C LEU A 27 15.24 -7.86 37.82
N GLY A 28 16.34 -8.61 37.68
CA GLY A 28 16.87 -8.98 36.36
C GLY A 28 15.89 -9.83 35.55
N VAL A 29 15.28 -10.84 36.18
CA VAL A 29 14.25 -11.68 35.55
C VAL A 29 13.02 -10.84 35.19
N LEU A 30 12.57 -9.96 36.09
CA LEU A 30 11.45 -9.06 35.84
C LEU A 30 11.74 -8.14 34.66
N ALA A 31 12.93 -7.53 34.60
CA ALA A 31 13.33 -6.66 33.50
C ALA A 31 13.35 -7.39 32.15
N ALA A 32 13.83 -8.65 32.12
CA ALA A 32 13.81 -9.48 30.92
C ALA A 32 12.37 -9.78 30.45
N ILE A 33 11.47 -10.11 31.38
CA ILE A 33 10.05 -10.37 31.08
C ILE A 33 9.35 -9.07 30.63
N CYS A 34 9.56 -7.96 31.31
CA CYS A 34 8.97 -6.67 30.92
C CYS A 34 9.44 -6.26 29.52
N SER A 35 10.71 -6.46 29.20
CA SER A 35 11.27 -6.14 27.88
C SER A 35 10.62 -6.99 26.78
N SER A 36 10.41 -8.28 27.01
CA SER A 36 9.77 -9.15 26.01
C SER A 36 8.30 -8.76 25.76
N VAL A 37 7.56 -8.42 26.82
CA VAL A 37 6.16 -7.96 26.70
C VAL A 37 6.06 -6.66 25.90
N LEU A 38 6.94 -5.69 26.15
CA LEU A 38 6.93 -4.42 25.41
C LEU A 38 7.14 -4.61 23.91
N VAL A 39 8.01 -5.54 23.50
CA VAL A 39 8.21 -5.87 22.08
C VAL A 39 6.93 -6.43 21.45
N VAL A 40 6.22 -7.31 22.16
CA VAL A 40 4.95 -7.87 21.68
C VAL A 40 3.89 -6.79 21.53
N ILE A 41 3.79 -5.86 22.49
CA ILE A 41 2.84 -4.74 22.43
C ILE A 41 3.12 -3.87 21.21
N ASN A 42 4.38 -3.47 20.99
CA ASN A 42 4.75 -2.67 19.81
C ASN A 42 4.37 -3.36 18.50
N ARG A 43 4.61 -4.67 18.39
CA ARG A 43 4.22 -5.45 17.22
C ARG A 43 2.71 -5.53 17.04
N SER A 44 1.95 -5.65 18.13
CA SER A 44 0.48 -5.69 18.06
C SER A 44 -0.13 -4.34 17.68
N ILE A 45 0.45 -3.23 18.14
CA ILE A 45 -0.01 -1.88 17.77
C ILE A 45 0.23 -1.66 16.28
N ALA A 46 1.43 -1.95 15.78
CA ALA A 46 1.76 -1.83 14.36
C ALA A 46 0.82 -2.68 13.49
N ALA A 47 0.62 -3.96 13.85
CA ALA A 47 -0.30 -4.85 13.12
C ALA A 47 -1.76 -4.36 13.15
N THR A 48 -2.17 -3.72 14.24
CA THR A 48 -3.53 -3.16 14.36
C THR A 48 -3.71 -1.94 13.46
N ILE A 49 -2.72 -1.04 13.44
CA ILE A 49 -2.71 0.13 12.55
C ILE A 49 -2.76 -0.34 11.10
N ASP A 50 -1.88 -1.28 10.71
CA ASP A 50 -1.86 -1.84 9.35
C ASP A 50 -3.21 -2.43 8.96
N SER A 51 -3.83 -3.19 9.86
CA SER A 51 -5.14 -3.80 9.61
C SER A 51 -6.25 -2.76 9.45
N GLN A 52 -6.20 -1.66 10.20
CA GLN A 52 -7.20 -0.59 10.10
C GLN A 52 -7.04 0.17 8.78
N THR A 53 -5.83 0.63 8.46
CA THR A 53 -5.55 1.37 7.21
C THR A 53 -5.87 0.51 5.99
N LYS A 54 -5.48 -0.77 6.01
CA LYS A 54 -5.79 -1.71 4.93
C LYS A 54 -7.30 -1.91 4.77
N MET A 55 -8.05 -2.03 5.86
CA MET A 55 -9.50 -2.17 5.82
C MET A 55 -10.17 -0.91 5.24
N GLU A 56 -9.70 0.27 5.64
CA GLU A 56 -10.18 1.54 5.11
C GLU A 56 -9.89 1.67 3.61
N ALA A 57 -8.66 1.38 3.18
CA ALA A 57 -8.27 1.40 1.78
C ALA A 57 -9.11 0.41 0.95
N PHE A 58 -9.35 -0.79 1.46
CA PHE A 58 -10.19 -1.78 0.78
C PHE A 58 -11.67 -1.38 0.73
N ARG A 59 -12.18 -0.76 1.80
CA ARG A 59 -13.54 -0.20 1.81
C ARG A 59 -13.67 0.87 0.72
N LEU A 60 -12.71 1.79 0.64
CA LEU A 60 -12.71 2.86 -0.35
C LEU A 60 -12.64 2.33 -1.78
N VAL A 61 -11.75 1.38 -2.05
CA VAL A 61 -11.61 0.78 -3.37
C VAL A 61 -12.88 0.03 -3.78
N ARG A 62 -13.54 -0.65 -2.83
CA ARG A 62 -14.82 -1.29 -3.04
C ARG A 62 -15.91 -0.26 -3.32
N GLU A 63 -16.02 0.81 -2.53
CA GLU A 63 -17.02 1.86 -2.74
C GLU A 63 -16.88 2.51 -4.11
N ASN A 64 -15.65 2.75 -4.56
CA ASN A 64 -15.40 3.26 -5.90
C ASN A 64 -15.83 2.26 -6.99
N LEU A 65 -15.50 0.97 -6.81
CA LEU A 65 -15.96 -0.06 -7.73
C LEU A 65 -17.50 -0.16 -7.74
N GLU A 66 -18.14 -0.12 -6.57
CA GLU A 66 -19.60 -0.15 -6.45
C GLU A 66 -20.25 1.04 -7.15
N LYS A 67 -19.67 2.24 -7.08
CA LYS A 67 -20.15 3.41 -7.85
C LYS A 67 -20.11 3.15 -9.35
N VAL A 68 -19.02 2.56 -9.87
CA VAL A 68 -18.91 2.23 -11.29
C VAL A 68 -19.93 1.17 -11.69
N LEU A 69 -20.13 0.14 -10.85
CA LEU A 69 -21.07 -0.95 -11.12
C LEU A 69 -22.53 -0.54 -10.98
N ALA A 70 -22.83 0.45 -10.13
CA ALA A 70 -24.18 0.98 -9.92
C ALA A 70 -24.57 2.05 -10.95
N ALA A 71 -23.64 2.52 -11.78
CA ALA A 71 -23.91 3.51 -12.80
C ALA A 71 -24.78 2.91 -13.93
N ASP A 72 -25.79 3.66 -14.39
CA ASP A 72 -26.68 3.24 -15.47
C ASP A 72 -25.95 3.01 -16.81
N SER A 73 -24.86 3.75 -17.03
CA SER A 73 -23.99 3.60 -18.19
C SER A 73 -22.56 3.98 -17.81
N VAL A 74 -21.59 3.27 -18.39
CA VAL A 74 -20.17 3.50 -18.12
C VAL A 74 -19.48 3.90 -19.42
N THR A 75 -18.67 4.95 -19.35
CA THR A 75 -17.81 5.42 -20.43
C THR A 75 -16.34 5.32 -20.02
N LEU A 76 -15.42 5.44 -20.97
CA LEU A 76 -14.00 5.51 -20.67
C LEU A 76 -13.74 6.74 -19.80
N MET A 77 -13.18 6.51 -18.62
CA MET A 77 -12.94 7.57 -17.65
C MET A 77 -11.71 7.26 -16.80
N SER A 78 -11.08 8.31 -16.27
CA SER A 78 -10.04 8.21 -15.26
C SER A 78 -10.30 9.27 -14.21
N GLU A 79 -10.64 8.85 -13.01
CA GLU A 79 -10.88 9.71 -11.86
C GLU A 79 -9.81 9.44 -10.80
N MET A 80 -9.38 10.49 -10.10
CA MET A 80 -8.43 10.39 -9.01
C MET A 80 -8.88 11.28 -7.87
N GLY A 81 -8.55 10.87 -6.65
CA GLY A 81 -8.82 11.68 -5.47
C GLY A 81 -8.06 11.21 -4.25
N VAL A 82 -8.40 11.85 -3.13
CA VAL A 82 -7.87 11.55 -1.80
C VAL A 82 -9.04 11.11 -0.94
N SER A 83 -8.81 10.24 0.05
CA SER A 83 -9.85 9.88 1.01
C SER A 83 -10.20 11.07 1.89
N ASP A 84 -11.51 11.33 2.07
CA ASP A 84 -12.01 12.38 2.94
C ASP A 84 -11.67 12.13 4.42
N THR A 85 -11.56 10.86 4.79
CA THR A 85 -11.30 10.43 6.18
C THR A 85 -9.81 10.36 6.48
N ASN A 86 -8.98 10.08 5.47
CA ASN A 86 -7.56 9.87 5.64
C ASN A 86 -6.75 10.48 4.47
N PRO A 87 -6.12 11.65 4.66
CA PRO A 87 -5.42 12.34 3.57
C PRO A 87 -4.20 11.59 3.04
N ASP A 88 -3.69 10.60 3.78
CA ASP A 88 -2.56 9.76 3.34
C ASP A 88 -3.00 8.64 2.38
N ILE A 89 -4.31 8.46 2.19
CA ILE A 89 -4.89 7.48 1.28
C ILE A 89 -5.31 8.18 -0.02
N GLN A 90 -4.71 7.77 -1.13
CA GLN A 90 -5.04 8.25 -2.46
C GLN A 90 -5.73 7.16 -3.26
N TRP A 91 -6.67 7.52 -4.11
CA TRP A 91 -7.44 6.57 -4.90
C TRP A 91 -7.50 6.99 -6.35
N GLN A 92 -7.64 5.99 -7.22
CA GLN A 92 -7.80 6.16 -8.65
C GLN A 92 -8.81 5.14 -9.17
N THR A 93 -9.68 5.56 -10.09
CA THR A 93 -10.65 4.73 -10.77
C THR A 93 -10.49 4.94 -12.26
N VAL A 94 -10.13 3.88 -12.97
CA VAL A 94 -9.94 3.88 -14.42
C VAL A 94 -10.93 2.91 -15.04
N VAL A 95 -11.69 3.38 -16.01
CA VAL A 95 -12.46 2.51 -16.90
C VAL A 95 -11.82 2.53 -18.26
N GLU A 96 -11.33 1.38 -18.68
CA GLU A 96 -10.54 1.24 -19.90
C GLU A 96 -10.97 0.03 -20.75
N THR A 97 -10.59 0.08 -22.03
CA THR A 97 -10.76 -1.06 -22.92
C THR A 97 -9.61 -2.05 -22.75
N PHE A 98 -9.93 -3.31 -22.54
CA PHE A 98 -8.98 -4.40 -22.40
C PHE A 98 -9.22 -5.49 -23.44
N MET A 99 -8.14 -5.99 -24.07
CA MET A 99 -8.19 -7.21 -24.87
C MET A 99 -7.50 -8.34 -24.11
N PRO A 100 -8.23 -9.42 -23.76
CA PRO A 100 -7.62 -10.60 -23.18
C PRO A 100 -6.57 -11.21 -24.11
N PRO A 101 -5.45 -11.73 -23.58
CA PRO A 101 -4.41 -12.36 -24.41
C PRO A 101 -4.89 -13.62 -25.14
N VAL A 102 -5.97 -14.24 -24.63
CA VAL A 102 -6.60 -15.42 -25.23
C VAL A 102 -8.04 -15.06 -25.60
N GLY A 103 -8.21 -14.32 -26.69
CA GLY A 103 -9.51 -13.93 -27.21
C GLY A 103 -9.44 -12.89 -28.33
N THR A 104 -10.54 -12.72 -29.06
CA THR A 104 -10.67 -11.71 -30.15
C THR A 104 -11.67 -10.60 -29.79
N LYS A 105 -12.20 -10.65 -28.56
CA LYS A 105 -13.27 -9.77 -28.07
C LYS A 105 -12.65 -8.71 -27.17
N MET A 106 -12.94 -7.45 -27.45
CA MET A 106 -12.57 -6.33 -26.57
C MET A 106 -13.60 -6.22 -25.46
N TRP A 107 -13.12 -5.99 -24.25
CA TRP A 107 -13.92 -5.81 -23.04
C TRP A 107 -13.72 -4.42 -22.48
N LEU A 108 -14.72 -3.92 -21.79
CA LEU A 108 -14.57 -2.78 -20.90
C LEU A 108 -14.27 -3.30 -19.50
N GLN A 109 -13.19 -2.83 -18.89
CA GLN A 109 -12.84 -3.16 -17.51
C GLN A 109 -12.78 -1.92 -16.64
N ALA A 110 -13.17 -2.07 -15.38
CA ALA A 110 -12.96 -1.08 -14.34
C ALA A 110 -11.80 -1.53 -13.46
N VAL A 111 -10.79 -0.68 -13.31
CA VAL A 111 -9.65 -0.83 -12.41
C VAL A 111 -9.76 0.26 -11.35
N CYS A 112 -10.06 -0.13 -10.12
CA CYS A 112 -10.05 0.77 -8.98
C CYS A 112 -8.81 0.47 -8.14
N SER A 113 -7.96 1.47 -7.92
CA SER A 113 -6.76 1.35 -7.11
C SER A 113 -6.77 2.34 -5.95
N VAL A 114 -6.21 1.93 -4.81
CA VAL A 114 -6.02 2.76 -3.63
C VAL A 114 -4.60 2.55 -3.12
N THR A 115 -3.88 3.65 -2.91
CA THR A 115 -2.52 3.67 -2.35
C THR A 115 -2.56 4.23 -0.94
N TYR A 116 -1.87 3.57 -0.01
CA TYR A 116 -1.75 4.00 1.39
C TYR A 116 -0.36 3.67 1.93
N THR A 117 0.02 4.29 3.04
CA THR A 117 1.29 4.02 3.73
C THR A 117 1.05 3.12 4.96
N ASP A 118 1.86 2.09 5.14
CA ASP A 118 1.77 1.17 6.28
C ASP A 118 2.54 1.67 7.53
N SER A 119 2.47 0.93 8.64
CA SER A 119 3.14 1.24 9.91
C SER A 119 4.66 1.23 9.83
N LYS A 120 5.25 0.73 8.74
CA LYS A 120 6.69 0.76 8.46
C LYS A 120 7.08 1.93 7.55
N GLY A 121 6.10 2.68 7.03
CA GLY A 121 6.34 3.76 6.09
C GLY A 121 6.43 3.29 4.63
N GLU A 122 6.07 2.05 4.33
CA GLU A 122 6.07 1.53 2.95
C GLU A 122 4.73 1.82 2.27
N GLN A 123 4.77 2.24 1.00
CA GLN A 123 3.57 2.41 0.20
C GLN A 123 3.03 1.05 -0.25
N GLN A 124 1.74 0.84 0.00
CA GLN A 124 0.99 -0.34 -0.39
C GLN A 124 -0.14 0.09 -1.32
N THR A 125 -0.38 -0.70 -2.38
CA THR A 125 -1.47 -0.46 -3.32
C THR A 125 -2.43 -1.65 -3.30
N ILE A 126 -3.72 -1.37 -3.19
CA ILE A 126 -4.80 -2.34 -3.36
C ILE A 126 -5.50 -2.01 -4.67
N GLU A 127 -5.61 -3.01 -5.54
CA GLU A 127 -6.30 -2.88 -6.81
C GLU A 127 -7.45 -3.90 -6.87
N LEU A 128 -8.62 -3.44 -7.31
CA LEU A 128 -9.75 -4.26 -7.69
C LEU A 128 -10.07 -4.05 -9.16
N THR A 129 -10.07 -5.16 -9.89
CA THR A 129 -10.33 -5.17 -11.33
C THR A 129 -11.60 -5.97 -11.61
N HIS A 130 -12.51 -5.39 -12.40
CA HIS A 130 -13.77 -6.02 -12.78
C HIS A 130 -14.07 -5.86 -14.27
N TRP A 131 -14.55 -6.94 -14.89
CA TRP A 131 -14.97 -6.94 -16.29
C TRP A 131 -16.43 -6.50 -16.37
N LEU A 132 -16.70 -5.39 -17.05
CA LEU A 132 -18.04 -4.81 -17.11
C LEU A 132 -18.87 -5.46 -18.23
N THR A 133 -18.42 -5.32 -19.47
CA THR A 133 -19.17 -5.80 -20.64
C THR A 133 -18.27 -6.00 -21.86
N GLU A 134 -18.74 -6.82 -22.79
CA GLU A 134 -18.14 -6.97 -24.12
C GLU A 134 -18.49 -5.73 -24.97
N LEU A 135 -17.50 -5.16 -25.66
CA LEU A 135 -17.72 -4.02 -26.53
C LEU A 135 -18.46 -4.44 -27.81
N SER A 136 -19.57 -3.74 -28.12
CA SER A 136 -20.29 -3.96 -29.38
C SER A 136 -19.46 -3.47 -30.57
N GLN A 137 -19.73 -3.99 -31.77
CA GLN A 137 -19.00 -3.56 -32.99
C GLN A 137 -19.17 -2.06 -33.27
N LYS A 138 -20.30 -1.46 -32.88
CA LYS A 138 -20.53 -0.02 -33.03
C LYS A 138 -19.62 0.78 -32.10
N ASP A 139 -19.48 0.35 -30.85
CA ASP A 139 -18.67 1.03 -29.84
C ASP A 139 -17.18 0.96 -30.20
N LYS A 140 -16.72 -0.18 -30.72
CA LYS A 140 -15.34 -0.32 -31.22
C LYS A 140 -15.01 0.69 -32.32
N THR A 141 -15.91 0.87 -33.29
CA THR A 141 -15.70 1.84 -34.37
C THR A 141 -15.70 3.28 -33.87
N LEU A 142 -16.46 3.58 -32.82
CA LEU A 142 -16.49 4.92 -32.22
C LEU A 142 -15.19 5.22 -31.47
N ILE A 143 -14.75 4.28 -30.62
CA ILE A 143 -13.50 4.40 -29.85
C ILE A 143 -12.29 4.52 -30.79
N GLN A 144 -12.27 3.71 -31.86
CA GLN A 144 -11.18 3.75 -32.82
C GLN A 144 -11.15 5.07 -33.60
N LYS A 145 -12.30 5.58 -34.05
CA LYS A 145 -12.39 6.91 -34.69
C LYS A 145 -11.97 8.04 -33.76
N GLN A 146 -12.28 7.92 -32.46
CA GLN A 146 -11.86 8.90 -31.48
C GLN A 146 -10.34 8.88 -31.31
N ARG A 147 -9.75 7.69 -31.17
CA ARG A 147 -8.29 7.52 -31.07
C ARG A 147 -7.58 8.01 -32.33
N GLU A 148 -8.08 7.68 -33.52
CA GLU A 148 -7.53 8.17 -34.80
C GLU A 148 -7.54 9.69 -34.87
N ARG A 149 -8.64 10.33 -34.44
CA ARG A 149 -8.73 11.79 -34.39
C ARG A 149 -7.75 12.40 -33.38
N GLU A 150 -7.61 11.79 -32.20
CA GLU A 150 -6.64 12.23 -31.19
C GLU A 150 -5.20 12.11 -31.73
N LEU A 151 -4.87 11.01 -32.43
CA LEU A 151 -3.61 10.80 -33.15
C LEU A 151 -3.38 11.86 -34.22
N GLU A 152 -4.40 12.17 -35.04
CA GLU A 152 -4.31 13.23 -36.05
C GLU A 152 -4.05 14.60 -35.41
N TYR A 153 -4.72 14.91 -34.29
CA TYR A 153 -4.45 16.13 -33.53
C TYR A 153 -3.02 16.15 -32.97
N MET A 154 -2.55 15.04 -32.40
CA MET A 154 -1.18 14.93 -31.88
C MET A 154 -0.13 15.11 -32.98
N GLN A 155 -0.32 14.48 -34.14
CA GLN A 155 0.55 14.64 -35.31
C GLN A 155 0.52 16.07 -35.87
N GLN A 156 -0.66 16.71 -35.90
CA GLN A 156 -0.82 18.08 -36.39
C GLN A 156 -0.04 19.09 -35.52
N TYR A 157 0.05 18.86 -34.21
CA TYR A 157 0.76 19.73 -33.27
C TYR A 157 2.18 19.26 -32.93
N GLY A 158 2.67 18.19 -33.57
CA GLY A 158 3.99 17.61 -33.29
C GLY A 158 4.15 17.17 -31.83
N LEU A 159 3.04 16.79 -31.18
CA LEU A 159 3.05 16.16 -29.87
C LEU A 159 3.26 14.66 -30.11
N ASP A 160 4.38 14.13 -29.63
CA ASP A 160 4.60 12.68 -29.66
C ASP A 160 3.51 11.99 -28.83
N GLU A 161 3.00 10.85 -29.30
CA GLU A 161 2.19 9.96 -28.46
C GLU A 161 2.94 9.72 -27.14
N PRO A 162 2.25 9.64 -25.98
CA PRO A 162 2.88 9.09 -24.78
C PRO A 162 3.20 7.62 -25.07
N GLY A 163 4.42 7.41 -25.57
CA GLY A 163 4.94 6.09 -25.84
C GLY A 163 4.91 5.28 -24.56
N PHE A 164 4.34 4.08 -24.65
CA PHE A 164 4.74 3.00 -23.77
C PHE A 164 6.23 2.76 -24.11
N GLU A 165 7.14 3.45 -23.43
CA GLU A 165 8.55 3.07 -23.48
C GLU A 165 8.62 1.67 -22.87
N GLU A 166 8.62 0.64 -23.73
CA GLU A 166 9.31 -0.60 -23.42
C GLU A 166 10.69 -0.19 -22.93
N SER A 167 10.91 -0.35 -21.63
CA SER A 167 12.19 -0.08 -20.99
C SER A 167 13.27 -0.84 -21.75
N GLU A 168 14.03 -0.16 -22.59
CA GLU A 168 15.26 -0.74 -23.13
C GLU A 168 16.17 -1.07 -21.94
N PRO A 169 16.72 -2.30 -21.89
CA PRO A 169 17.53 -2.72 -20.75
C PRO A 169 18.76 -1.83 -20.66
N CYS A 170 18.95 -1.20 -19.50
CA CYS A 170 20.10 -0.37 -19.19
C CYS A 170 21.41 -1.12 -19.49
N MET A 171 22.09 -0.75 -20.58
CA MET A 171 23.47 -1.15 -20.80
C MET A 171 24.37 -0.36 -19.85
N PRO A 172 25.21 -1.01 -19.03
CA PRO A 172 26.01 -0.31 -18.04
C PRO A 172 27.21 0.34 -18.74
N GLN A 173 27.30 1.67 -18.69
CA GLN A 173 28.56 2.36 -18.94
C GLN A 173 29.12 2.78 -17.58
N GLY A 174 30.19 2.10 -17.15
CA GLY A 174 31.01 2.51 -16.00
C GLY A 174 31.88 3.74 -16.30
N PRO A 175 32.87 4.08 -15.46
CA PRO A 175 33.20 3.53 -14.16
C PRO A 175 32.83 4.46 -12.98
N ILE A 176 32.67 3.80 -11.85
CA ILE A 176 32.49 4.32 -10.49
C ILE A 176 33.50 5.41 -10.16
N PHE A 177 33.04 6.61 -9.79
CA PHE A 177 33.66 7.43 -8.73
C PHE A 177 32.77 8.62 -8.34
N GLY A 178 32.47 8.74 -7.03
CA GLY A 178 32.17 10.02 -6.38
C GLY A 178 30.70 10.35 -6.10
N GLU A 179 30.30 10.14 -4.84
CA GLU A 179 29.26 10.86 -4.07
C GLU A 179 27.80 10.83 -4.59
N SER A 180 27.01 9.93 -4.01
CA SER A 180 25.56 9.91 -4.11
C SER A 180 24.93 10.98 -3.22
N GLU A 181 24.57 12.13 -3.78
CA GLU A 181 23.53 12.99 -3.23
C GLU A 181 22.13 12.45 -3.64
N PRO A 182 21.16 12.32 -2.71
CA PRO A 182 19.82 11.90 -3.04
C PRO A 182 19.08 13.02 -3.80
N CYS A 183 18.68 12.75 -5.05
CA CYS A 183 17.85 13.66 -5.83
C CYS A 183 16.52 13.95 -5.11
N MET A 184 16.35 15.18 -4.65
CA MET A 184 15.05 15.73 -4.23
C MET A 184 14.10 15.79 -5.44
N PRO A 185 12.79 15.54 -5.27
CA PRO A 185 11.82 15.67 -6.35
C PRO A 185 11.73 17.14 -6.78
N GLN A 186 12.18 17.43 -8.00
CA GLN A 186 11.96 18.73 -8.62
C GLN A 186 10.47 18.86 -8.95
N GLY A 187 9.86 19.95 -8.49
CA GLY A 187 8.47 20.30 -8.76
C GLY A 187 8.16 20.49 -10.26
N PRO A 188 6.94 20.95 -10.59
CA PRO A 188 6.42 20.88 -11.95
C PRO A 188 7.33 21.60 -12.94
N ILE A 189 7.83 20.82 -13.91
CA ILE A 189 8.73 21.25 -14.98
C ILE A 189 7.98 22.29 -15.81
N LYS A 190 8.35 23.56 -15.71
CA LYS A 190 7.89 24.59 -16.65
C LYS A 190 8.60 24.34 -18.00
N PRO A 191 7.87 24.29 -19.12
CA PRO A 191 8.50 24.14 -20.42
C PRO A 191 9.34 25.38 -20.74
N VAL A 192 10.64 25.18 -20.91
CA VAL A 192 11.57 26.20 -21.43
C VAL A 192 11.53 26.12 -22.96
N PRO A 193 11.21 27.20 -23.69
CA PRO A 193 11.27 27.18 -25.15
C PRO A 193 12.73 27.17 -25.61
N LYS A 194 13.15 26.12 -26.32
CA LYS A 194 14.45 26.10 -27.01
C LYS A 194 14.38 26.94 -28.28
N LYS A 195 15.41 27.76 -28.48
CA LYS A 195 15.58 28.65 -29.63
C LYS A 195 15.73 27.84 -30.93
N VAL A 196 15.00 28.27 -31.94
CA VAL A 196 15.09 27.85 -33.33
C VAL A 196 16.38 28.41 -33.95
N TYR A 197 17.17 27.56 -34.61
CA TYR A 197 18.07 27.95 -35.69
C TYR A 197 17.55 27.34 -36.98
#